data_AF-A0A8H4Q2E3-F1
#
_entry.id   AF-A0A8H4Q2E3-F1
#
_cell.length_a   1.000
_cell.length_b   1.000
_cell.length_c   1.000
_cell.angle_alpha   90.00
_cell.angle_beta   90.00
_cell.angle_gamma   90.00
#
_symmetry.space_group_name_H-M   'P 1'
#
loop_
_entity.id
_entity.type
_entity.pdbx_description
1 polymer ?
#
loop_
_entity_poly.entity_id
_entity_poly.type
_entity_poly.pdbx_seq_one_letter_code
_entity_poly.pdbx_strand_id
1 'polypeptide(L)'
;MLPPFGPIVPPTSTLNPQPSTLNPQPSTLNPQPITLNDAPPQPKPLAKKAQRHLPEPSPNLWPWTSANTAANPPTPEPPPPGAREATRPHEHIYILGGGNIGRFLAVTLAKSRPAPAVTLVVNSEAQLSYCSETDVKIVTCPESSTTAPVNVEYWSENPPPRGGGESPQTIPPLHNVIVATKAAQAMPAVDRIRRYLSPGCSVLLAQNGVCRLWPPGVDEYVAERWTRVEDAPRFMTGVVTHGLFAKDYATSVYASPGEIIFGSVSDAASTSEAEASQKSDPVTNSFLARCFLSAPDLHARLTPPKHSGSCSSKN
;
A
#
# COMPACT_ATOMS: atom_id res chain seq x y z
N MET A 1 -22.65 72.73 34.00
CA MET A 1 -21.67 72.28 35.01
C MET A 1 -21.61 70.76 34.95
N LEU A 2 -20.53 70.24 34.38
CA LEU A 2 -20.17 68.82 34.31
C LEU A 2 -18.74 68.74 34.89
N PRO A 3 -18.40 67.74 35.74
CA PRO A 3 -17.06 67.64 36.31
C PRO A 3 -16.06 67.02 35.30
N PRO A 4 -14.75 67.30 35.44
CA PRO A 4 -13.73 66.86 34.50
C PRO A 4 -13.29 65.40 34.74
N PHE A 5 -12.95 64.72 33.65
CA PHE A 5 -12.39 63.37 33.61
C PHE A 5 -10.96 63.33 34.18
N GLY A 6 -10.74 62.47 35.18
CA GLY A 6 -9.41 62.09 35.67
C GLY A 6 -8.79 60.94 34.86
N PRO A 7 -7.46 60.76 34.90
CA PRO A 7 -6.75 59.78 34.06
C PRO A 7 -6.92 58.35 34.57
N ILE A 8 -7.19 57.42 33.64
CA ILE A 8 -7.28 55.97 33.89
C ILE A 8 -5.86 55.40 33.87
N VAL A 9 -5.39 54.93 35.02
CA VAL A 9 -4.18 54.10 35.15
C VAL A 9 -4.59 52.62 35.06
N PRO A 10 -3.99 51.79 34.20
CA PRO A 10 -4.30 50.37 34.15
C PRO A 10 -3.69 49.65 35.37
N PRO A 11 -4.39 48.72 36.03
CA PRO A 11 -3.82 47.96 37.13
C PRO A 11 -2.83 46.91 36.60
N THR A 12 -1.60 46.95 37.11
CA THR A 12 -0.59 45.89 36.98
C THR A 12 -1.02 44.66 37.77
N SER A 13 -1.26 43.54 37.10
CA SER A 13 -1.48 42.25 37.75
C SER A 13 -0.14 41.60 38.13
N THR A 14 0.26 41.70 39.39
CA THR A 14 1.33 40.88 39.98
C THR A 14 0.78 39.49 40.31
N LEU A 15 1.22 38.48 39.55
CA LEU A 15 0.96 37.06 39.85
C LEU A 15 1.77 36.66 41.09
N ASN A 16 1.07 36.34 42.18
CA ASN A 16 1.62 35.78 43.41
C ASN A 16 1.64 34.24 43.30
N PRO A 17 2.80 33.55 43.30
CA PRO A 17 2.82 32.09 43.29
C PRO A 17 2.71 31.55 44.73
N GLN A 18 1.53 31.06 45.11
CA GLN A 18 1.42 30.14 46.26
C GLN A 18 1.53 28.68 45.77
N PRO A 19 2.30 27.81 46.47
CA PRO A 19 2.36 26.40 46.16
C PRO A 19 1.17 25.65 46.78
N SER A 20 0.32 25.06 45.94
CA SER A 20 -0.72 24.14 46.38
C SER A 20 -0.14 22.74 46.61
N THR A 21 0.01 22.33 47.86
CA THR A 21 0.35 20.96 48.23
C THR A 21 -0.87 20.06 48.08
N LEU A 22 -0.83 19.11 47.14
CA LEU A 22 -1.80 18.03 47.01
C LEU A 22 -1.72 17.12 48.24
N ASN A 23 -2.83 16.99 48.96
CA ASN A 23 -2.99 16.13 50.12
C ASN A 23 -3.55 14.77 49.68
N PRO A 24 -2.79 13.67 49.68
CA PRO A 24 -3.32 12.36 49.32
C PRO A 24 -4.03 11.73 50.53
N GLN A 25 -5.36 11.63 50.49
CA GLN A 25 -6.08 10.70 51.37
C GLN A 25 -5.87 9.25 50.89
N PRO A 26 -5.53 8.30 51.78
CA PRO A 26 -5.47 6.89 51.41
C PRO A 26 -6.88 6.30 51.37
N SER A 27 -7.34 5.91 50.19
CA SER A 27 -8.54 5.08 50.04
C SER A 27 -8.22 3.65 50.48
N THR A 28 -8.91 3.18 51.52
CA THR A 28 -8.84 1.80 52.00
C THR A 28 -9.39 0.84 50.95
N LEU A 29 -8.52 -0.01 50.39
CA LEU A 29 -8.89 -1.16 49.57
C LEU A 29 -9.54 -2.22 50.47
N ASN A 30 -10.77 -2.59 50.16
CA ASN A 30 -11.52 -3.68 50.79
C ASN A 30 -11.12 -5.01 50.12
N PRO A 31 -10.43 -5.95 50.78
CA PRO A 31 -10.08 -7.22 50.16
C PRO A 31 -11.25 -8.20 50.31
N GLN A 32 -12.01 -8.41 49.23
CA GLN A 32 -12.85 -9.61 49.11
C GLN A 32 -11.98 -10.77 48.58
N PRO A 33 -12.06 -11.99 49.14
CA PRO A 33 -11.27 -13.12 48.65
C PRO A 33 -11.75 -13.54 47.27
N ILE A 34 -10.88 -13.42 46.26
CA ILE A 34 -11.08 -14.07 44.96
C ILE A 34 -10.65 -15.53 45.13
N THR A 35 -11.61 -16.45 45.08
CA THR A 35 -11.32 -17.88 44.92
C THR A 35 -10.68 -18.09 43.54
N LEU A 36 -9.40 -18.45 43.50
CA LEU A 36 -8.73 -18.98 42.31
C LEU A 36 -9.38 -20.32 41.94
N ASN A 37 -10.09 -20.35 40.80
CA ASN A 37 -10.46 -21.60 40.15
C ASN A 37 -9.21 -22.13 39.39
N ASP A 38 -8.43 -22.99 40.03
CA ASP A 38 -7.35 -23.77 39.40
C ASP A 38 -7.91 -24.95 38.58
N ALA A 39 -8.66 -24.64 37.54
CA ALA A 39 -9.03 -25.62 36.52
C ALA A 39 -8.43 -25.17 35.17
N PRO A 40 -7.57 -25.98 34.52
CA PRO A 40 -7.08 -25.64 33.19
C PRO A 40 -8.27 -25.51 32.25
N PRO A 41 -8.31 -24.48 31.38
CA PRO A 41 -9.39 -24.33 30.42
C PRO A 41 -9.38 -25.56 29.52
N GLN A 42 -10.45 -26.37 29.59
CA GLN A 42 -10.60 -27.48 28.67
C GLN A 42 -10.58 -26.94 27.23
N PRO A 43 -9.80 -27.56 26.32
CA PRO A 43 -9.80 -27.14 24.94
C PRO A 43 -11.21 -27.33 24.39
N LYS A 44 -11.87 -26.21 24.05
CA LYS A 44 -13.09 -26.25 23.25
C LYS A 44 -12.71 -26.98 21.97
N PRO A 45 -13.39 -28.08 21.58
CA PRO A 45 -13.07 -28.76 20.35
C PRO A 45 -13.28 -27.76 19.21
N LEU A 46 -12.19 -27.42 18.52
CA LEU A 46 -12.15 -26.58 17.32
C LEU A 46 -12.69 -27.40 16.14
N ALA A 47 -13.89 -27.96 16.30
CA ALA A 47 -14.55 -28.80 15.32
C ALA A 47 -15.86 -28.11 14.92
N LYS A 48 -15.73 -26.98 14.21
CA LYS A 48 -16.78 -26.42 13.34
C LYS A 48 -16.22 -25.29 12.48
N LYS A 49 -15.59 -25.68 11.37
CA LYS A 49 -15.64 -25.01 10.05
C LYS A 49 -14.92 -25.86 9.00
N ALA A 50 -15.37 -27.10 8.84
CA ALA A 50 -15.01 -27.95 7.70
C ALA A 50 -16.09 -27.88 6.60
N GLN A 51 -16.59 -26.67 6.35
CA GLN A 51 -17.19 -26.32 5.07
C GLN A 51 -16.29 -25.21 4.57
N ARG A 52 -15.38 -25.54 3.64
CA ARG A 52 -14.68 -24.52 2.85
C ARG A 52 -15.77 -23.82 2.06
N HIS A 53 -16.35 -22.76 2.64
CA HIS A 53 -17.19 -21.84 1.89
C HIS A 53 -16.36 -21.39 0.69
N LEU A 54 -16.94 -21.46 -0.50
CA LEU A 54 -16.30 -20.98 -1.72
C LEU A 54 -15.82 -19.53 -1.45
N PRO A 55 -14.61 -19.13 -1.87
CA PRO A 55 -14.12 -17.78 -1.62
C PRO A 55 -15.14 -16.73 -2.08
N GLU A 56 -15.50 -15.80 -1.19
CA GLU A 56 -16.43 -14.70 -1.49
C GLU A 56 -16.04 -14.02 -2.81
N PRO A 57 -16.96 -13.82 -3.76
CA PRO A 57 -16.62 -13.33 -5.09
C PRO A 57 -16.01 -11.92 -4.99
N SER A 58 -14.88 -11.71 -5.69
CA SER A 58 -14.27 -10.38 -5.82
C SER A 58 -15.19 -9.48 -6.68
N PRO A 59 -15.43 -8.23 -6.29
CA PRO A 59 -16.38 -7.35 -6.96
C PRO A 59 -15.91 -6.97 -8.36
N ASN A 60 -16.84 -6.55 -9.22
CA ASN A 60 -16.46 -5.87 -10.46
C ASN A 60 -15.97 -4.47 -10.11
N LEU A 61 -14.83 -4.09 -10.69
CA LEU A 61 -14.24 -2.77 -10.52
C LEU A 61 -14.25 -2.02 -11.84
N TRP A 62 -14.70 -0.77 -11.78
CA TRP A 62 -14.67 0.18 -12.88
C TRP A 62 -13.61 1.25 -12.62
N PRO A 63 -12.77 1.57 -13.62
CA PRO A 63 -11.80 2.63 -13.52
C PRO A 63 -12.48 3.98 -13.69
N TRP A 64 -12.32 4.85 -12.70
CA TRP A 64 -12.68 6.25 -12.77
C TRP A 64 -11.44 7.05 -13.11
N THR A 65 -11.55 7.92 -14.11
CA THR A 65 -10.52 8.87 -14.51
C THR A 65 -11.09 10.28 -14.47
N SER A 66 -10.22 11.30 -14.55
CA SER A 66 -10.62 12.70 -14.61
C SER A 66 -11.59 13.01 -15.76
N ALA A 67 -11.45 12.32 -16.89
CA ALA A 67 -12.35 12.46 -18.04
C ALA A 67 -13.79 12.03 -17.73
N ASN A 68 -13.96 11.10 -16.79
CA ASN A 68 -15.25 10.46 -16.47
C ASN A 68 -15.95 11.15 -15.30
N THR A 69 -15.22 11.95 -14.51
CA THR A 69 -15.72 12.69 -13.35
C THR A 69 -15.97 14.17 -13.64
N ALA A 70 -15.31 14.76 -14.65
CA ALA A 70 -15.45 16.18 -14.96
C ALA A 70 -16.85 16.57 -15.45
N ALA A 71 -17.35 17.71 -14.94
CA ALA A 71 -18.63 18.30 -15.34
C ALA A 71 -18.64 18.80 -16.80
N ASN A 72 -17.46 19.19 -17.33
CA ASN A 72 -17.21 19.51 -18.73
C ASN A 72 -15.98 18.70 -19.17
N PRO A 73 -16.13 17.59 -19.92
CA PRO A 73 -14.98 16.86 -20.42
C PRO A 73 -14.25 17.74 -21.43
N PRO A 74 -12.90 17.81 -21.39
CA PRO A 74 -12.15 18.34 -22.52
C PRO A 74 -12.53 17.54 -23.77
N THR A 75 -12.74 18.23 -24.90
CA THR A 75 -12.95 17.59 -26.20
C THR A 75 -11.87 16.52 -26.38
N PRO A 76 -12.19 15.28 -26.78
CA PRO A 76 -11.19 14.24 -26.94
C PRO A 76 -10.16 14.70 -27.97
N GLU A 77 -9.04 15.23 -27.49
CA GLU A 77 -7.94 15.65 -28.32
C GLU A 77 -7.32 14.36 -28.88
N PRO A 78 -7.18 14.24 -30.22
CA PRO A 78 -6.60 13.05 -30.80
C PRO A 78 -5.20 12.85 -30.18
N PRO A 79 -4.86 11.62 -29.78
CA PRO A 79 -3.56 11.36 -29.17
C PRO A 79 -2.45 11.85 -30.11
N PRO A 80 -1.42 12.54 -29.61
CA PRO A 80 -0.34 13.04 -30.46
C PRO A 80 0.23 11.88 -31.29
N PRO A 81 0.51 12.08 -32.59
CA PRO A 81 0.99 11.03 -33.46
C PRO A 81 2.34 10.53 -32.94
N GLY A 82 2.33 9.37 -32.28
CA GLY A 82 3.48 8.78 -31.60
C GLY A 82 3.23 8.29 -30.15
N ALA A 83 2.12 8.66 -29.50
CA ALA A 83 1.85 8.32 -28.10
C ALA A 83 1.27 6.90 -27.86
N ARG A 84 1.10 6.11 -28.92
CA ARG A 84 0.69 4.70 -28.86
C ARG A 84 1.81 3.81 -29.39
N GLU A 85 3.00 3.91 -28.82
CA GLU A 85 3.80 2.70 -28.74
C GLU A 85 3.01 1.78 -27.81
N ALA A 86 2.39 0.73 -28.37
CA ALA A 86 1.53 -0.17 -27.62
C ALA A 86 2.35 -0.77 -26.48
N THR A 87 2.23 -0.18 -25.29
CA THR A 87 2.84 -0.71 -24.08
C THR A 87 2.34 -2.13 -23.97
N ARG A 88 3.26 -3.09 -24.04
CA ARG A 88 2.89 -4.50 -23.95
C ARG A 88 2.12 -4.66 -22.64
N PRO A 89 0.95 -5.32 -22.62
CA PRO A 89 0.14 -5.41 -21.38
C PRO A 89 0.93 -5.92 -20.16
N HIS A 90 1.96 -6.73 -20.40
CA HIS A 90 2.86 -7.27 -19.38
C HIS A 90 3.91 -6.28 -18.84
N GLU A 91 4.04 -5.08 -19.44
CA GLU A 91 4.99 -4.01 -19.07
C GLU A 91 4.31 -2.83 -18.35
N HIS A 92 3.07 -3.04 -17.88
CA HIS A 92 2.33 -2.06 -17.07
C HIS A 92 2.46 -2.39 -15.58
N ILE A 93 2.69 -1.37 -14.75
CA ILE A 93 2.72 -1.43 -13.29
C ILE A 93 1.50 -0.70 -12.70
N TYR A 94 0.70 -1.42 -11.91
CA TYR A 94 -0.42 -0.86 -11.16
C TYR A 94 -0.04 -0.70 -9.69
N ILE A 95 -0.21 0.50 -9.13
CA ILE A 95 0.15 0.79 -7.74
C ILE A 95 -1.11 1.06 -6.94
N LEU A 96 -1.48 0.14 -6.05
CA LEU A 96 -2.62 0.29 -5.16
C LEU A 96 -2.24 1.13 -3.94
N GLY A 97 -2.82 2.33 -3.86
CA GLY A 97 -2.68 3.23 -2.73
C GLY A 97 -1.98 4.53 -3.09
N GLY A 98 -2.77 5.61 -3.23
CA GLY A 98 -2.29 6.98 -3.45
C GLY A 98 -1.57 7.64 -2.26
N GLY A 99 -1.01 6.86 -1.33
CA GLY A 99 -0.27 7.37 -0.18
C GLY A 99 1.12 7.89 -0.55
N ASN A 100 1.96 8.19 0.45
CA ASN A 100 3.31 8.71 0.20
C ASN A 100 4.20 7.69 -0.51
N ILE A 101 4.18 6.43 -0.05
CA ILE A 101 4.96 5.36 -0.68
C ILE A 101 4.48 5.12 -2.12
N GLY A 102 3.16 5.03 -2.34
CA GLY A 102 2.61 4.81 -3.67
C GLY A 102 2.96 5.93 -4.66
N ARG A 103 2.87 7.20 -4.25
CA ARG A 103 3.28 8.34 -5.08
C ARG A 103 4.78 8.33 -5.38
N PHE A 104 5.62 8.04 -4.37
CA PHE A 104 7.06 7.93 -4.54
C PHE A 104 7.45 6.82 -5.53
N LEU A 105 6.87 5.63 -5.37
CA LEU A 105 7.09 4.52 -6.29
C LEU A 105 6.58 4.85 -7.70
N ALA A 106 5.41 5.48 -7.82
CA ALA A 106 4.84 5.84 -9.11
C ALA A 106 5.75 6.78 -9.91
N VAL A 107 6.14 7.90 -9.30
CA VAL A 107 7.00 8.91 -9.93
C VAL A 107 8.37 8.33 -10.24
N THR A 108 8.96 7.57 -9.32
CA THR A 108 10.30 7.02 -9.49
C THR A 108 10.35 5.95 -10.59
N LEU A 109 9.38 5.03 -10.62
CA LEU A 109 9.31 3.99 -11.63
C LEU A 109 9.00 4.59 -13.00
N ALA A 110 8.06 5.52 -13.11
CA ALA A 110 7.73 6.18 -14.39
C ALA A 110 8.90 7.00 -14.96
N LYS A 111 9.88 7.41 -14.13
CA LYS A 111 11.12 8.06 -14.57
C LYS A 111 12.23 7.10 -14.98
N SER A 112 12.16 5.84 -14.55
CA SER A 112 13.20 4.86 -14.81
C SER A 112 13.36 4.59 -16.32
N ARG A 113 14.50 4.02 -16.72
CA ARG A 113 14.77 3.69 -18.13
C ARG A 113 15.04 2.18 -18.24
N PRO A 114 14.30 1.44 -19.08
CA PRO A 114 13.13 1.89 -19.87
C PRO A 114 11.95 2.29 -18.97
N ALA A 115 11.17 3.29 -19.41
CA ALA A 115 10.06 3.81 -18.61
C ALA A 115 8.84 2.88 -18.73
N PRO A 116 8.43 2.19 -17.65
CA PRO A 116 7.22 1.39 -17.65
C PRO A 116 5.98 2.29 -17.67
N ALA A 117 4.88 1.78 -18.21
CA ALA A 117 3.58 2.41 -17.97
C ALA A 117 3.20 2.23 -16.49
N VAL A 118 2.82 3.33 -15.83
CA VAL A 118 2.46 3.31 -14.41
C VAL A 118 1.07 3.91 -14.21
N THR A 119 0.20 3.14 -13.55
CA THR A 119 -1.09 3.64 -13.04
C THR A 119 -1.06 3.65 -11.51
N LEU A 120 -1.25 4.82 -10.92
CA LEU A 120 -1.47 5.00 -9.50
C LEU A 120 -2.98 4.94 -9.19
N VAL A 121 -3.39 3.94 -8.43
CA VAL A 121 -4.78 3.77 -8.00
C VAL A 121 -4.97 4.45 -6.65
N VAL A 122 -5.73 5.53 -6.65
CA VAL A 122 -6.04 6.34 -5.47
C VAL A 122 -7.25 5.78 -4.71
N ASN A 123 -7.41 6.19 -3.46
CA ASN A 123 -8.40 5.57 -2.56
C ASN A 123 -9.76 6.29 -2.54
N SER A 124 -9.87 7.47 -3.15
CA SER A 124 -11.10 8.27 -3.14
C SER A 124 -11.24 9.10 -4.41
N GLU A 125 -12.49 9.41 -4.75
CA GLU A 125 -12.82 10.36 -5.82
C GLU A 125 -12.20 11.74 -5.57
N ALA A 126 -12.20 12.22 -4.33
CA ALA A 126 -11.58 13.50 -3.97
C ALA A 126 -10.07 13.53 -4.30
N GLN A 127 -9.36 12.41 -4.09
CA GLN A 127 -7.95 12.31 -4.45
C GLN A 127 -7.78 12.28 -5.98
N LEU A 128 -8.66 11.58 -6.71
CA LEU A 128 -8.63 11.56 -8.18
C LEU A 128 -8.83 12.97 -8.74
N SER A 129 -9.85 13.69 -8.26
CA SER A 129 -10.13 15.07 -8.69
C SER A 129 -8.93 15.98 -8.41
N TYR A 130 -8.32 15.90 -7.24
CA TYR A 130 -7.14 16.70 -6.91
C TYR A 130 -5.94 16.38 -7.82
N CYS A 131 -5.67 15.10 -8.05
CA CYS A 131 -4.60 14.65 -8.94
C CYS A 131 -4.87 14.93 -10.43
N SER A 132 -6.10 15.30 -10.80
CA SER A 132 -6.44 15.74 -12.16
C SER A 132 -6.08 17.20 -12.43
N GLU A 133 -6.05 18.01 -11.38
CA GLU A 133 -5.68 19.43 -11.44
C GLU A 133 -4.19 19.64 -11.16
N THR A 134 -3.54 18.69 -10.48
CA THR A 134 -2.15 18.78 -10.05
C THR A 134 -1.43 17.46 -10.27
N ASP A 135 -0.29 17.51 -10.97
CA ASP A 135 0.57 16.35 -11.18
C ASP A 135 1.06 15.75 -9.86
N VAL A 136 1.12 14.41 -9.82
CA VAL A 136 1.76 13.69 -8.71
C VAL A 136 3.24 14.05 -8.69
N LYS A 137 3.71 14.59 -7.55
CA LYS A 137 5.07 15.13 -7.42
C LYS A 137 5.76 14.74 -6.12
N ILE A 138 7.07 14.52 -6.23
CA ILE A 138 7.97 14.28 -5.11
C ILE A 138 8.86 15.51 -4.93
N VAL A 139 8.81 16.10 -3.74
CA VAL A 139 9.62 17.29 -3.40
C VAL A 139 10.75 16.87 -2.48
N THR A 140 11.99 17.20 -2.83
CA THR A 140 13.16 17.00 -1.98
C THR A 140 13.68 18.37 -1.54
N CYS A 141 13.75 18.59 -0.23
CA CYS A 141 14.27 19.84 0.33
C CYS A 141 15.78 19.99 -0.01
N PRO A 142 16.28 21.20 -0.33
CA PRO A 142 15.60 22.48 -0.13
C PRO A 142 14.55 22.86 -1.18
N GLU A 143 14.65 22.48 -2.46
CA GLU A 143 13.79 23.09 -3.50
C GLU A 143 13.57 22.27 -4.79
N SER A 144 13.98 20.99 -4.85
CA SER A 144 13.77 20.20 -6.07
C SER A 144 12.40 19.52 -6.07
N SER A 145 11.66 19.65 -7.17
CA SER A 145 10.43 18.89 -7.40
C SER A 145 10.59 17.97 -8.59
N THR A 146 10.15 16.73 -8.44
CA THR A 146 10.19 15.70 -9.46
C THR A 146 8.76 15.27 -9.80
N THR A 147 8.43 15.28 -11.09
CA THR A 147 7.19 14.72 -11.66
C THR A 147 7.52 13.66 -12.71
N ALA A 148 6.52 12.88 -13.10
CA ALA A 148 6.62 11.86 -14.13
C ALA A 148 5.24 11.61 -14.77
N PRO A 149 5.17 11.06 -16.00
CA PRO A 149 3.90 10.72 -16.64
C PRO A 149 3.27 9.50 -15.94
N VAL A 150 2.47 9.76 -14.90
CA VAL A 150 1.75 8.76 -14.11
C VAL A 150 0.26 8.87 -14.42
N ASN A 151 -0.36 7.75 -14.83
CA ASN A 151 -1.80 7.69 -14.94
C ASN A 151 -2.42 7.59 -13.55
N VAL A 152 -3.49 8.33 -13.28
CA VAL A 152 -4.17 8.29 -11.97
C VAL A 152 -5.60 7.81 -12.16
N GLU A 153 -5.97 6.77 -11.41
CA GLU A 153 -7.29 6.15 -11.47
C GLU A 153 -7.88 5.94 -10.07
N TYR A 154 -9.20 5.96 -9.96
CA TYR A 154 -9.93 5.51 -8.78
C TYR A 154 -10.76 4.28 -9.14
N TRP A 155 -10.62 3.18 -8.42
CA TRP A 155 -11.34 1.94 -8.72
C TRP A 155 -12.54 1.75 -7.80
N SER A 156 -13.72 1.76 -8.41
CA SER A 156 -15.00 1.71 -7.72
C SER A 156 -15.82 0.50 -8.15
N GLU A 157 -16.68 0.01 -7.25
CA GLU A 157 -17.69 -1.01 -7.57
C GLU A 157 -18.90 -0.43 -8.30
N ASN A 158 -18.99 0.90 -8.36
CA ASN A 158 -19.99 1.59 -9.14
C ASN A 158 -19.35 2.09 -10.45
N PRO A 159 -20.03 1.96 -11.60
CA PRO A 159 -19.56 2.53 -12.85
C PRO A 159 -19.45 4.06 -12.71
N PRO A 160 -18.53 4.70 -13.46
CA PRO A 160 -18.39 6.16 -13.42
C PRO A 160 -19.66 6.85 -13.93
N PRO A 161 -19.96 8.07 -13.44
CA PRO A 161 -21.19 8.79 -13.81
C PRO A 161 -21.30 9.12 -15.30
N ARG A 162 -20.17 9.30 -15.99
CA ARG A 162 -20.08 9.60 -17.43
C ARG A 162 -19.16 8.62 -18.14
N GLY A 163 -19.45 8.33 -19.42
CA GLY A 163 -18.68 7.37 -20.22
C GLY A 163 -19.03 5.89 -19.99
N GLY A 164 -20.04 5.59 -19.16
CA GLY A 164 -20.56 4.24 -18.95
C GLY A 164 -21.51 3.72 -20.04
N GLY A 165 -21.50 4.33 -21.23
CA GLY A 165 -22.35 3.95 -22.36
C GLY A 165 -21.75 2.83 -23.24
N GLU A 166 -22.63 1.90 -23.63
CA GLU A 166 -22.49 0.69 -24.48
C GLU A 166 -21.61 -0.48 -24.03
N SER A 167 -20.60 -0.28 -23.16
CA SER A 167 -20.00 -1.37 -22.37
C SER A 167 -19.05 -0.77 -21.33
N PRO A 168 -19.49 -0.53 -20.08
CA PRO A 168 -18.58 -0.01 -19.06
C PRO A 168 -17.50 -1.06 -18.80
N GLN A 169 -16.33 -0.85 -19.39
CA GLN A 169 -15.21 -1.79 -19.29
C GLN A 169 -14.74 -1.84 -17.84
N THR A 170 -14.74 -3.06 -17.29
CA THR A 170 -14.08 -3.31 -16.01
C THR A 170 -12.58 -3.06 -16.14
N ILE A 171 -11.87 -2.96 -15.02
CA ILE A 171 -10.41 -2.86 -15.05
C ILE A 171 -9.79 -4.04 -15.83
N PRO A 172 -8.64 -3.85 -16.51
CA PRO A 172 -8.00 -4.89 -17.29
C PRO A 172 -7.40 -5.99 -16.39
N PRO A 173 -7.06 -7.16 -16.94
CA PRO A 173 -6.21 -8.13 -16.27
C PRO A 173 -4.90 -7.47 -15.82
N LEU A 174 -4.50 -7.69 -14.57
CA LEU A 174 -3.33 -7.04 -13.98
C LEU A 174 -2.13 -7.98 -14.13
N HIS A 175 -0.94 -7.49 -14.48
CA HIS A 175 0.27 -8.33 -14.55
C HIS A 175 1.29 -7.98 -13.47
N ASN A 176 1.49 -6.70 -13.17
CA ASN A 176 2.42 -6.25 -12.15
C ASN A 176 1.69 -5.30 -11.21
N VAL A 177 1.54 -5.69 -9.95
CA VAL A 177 0.82 -4.92 -8.93
C VAL A 177 1.73 -4.64 -7.76
N ILE A 178 1.75 -3.39 -7.32
CA ILE A 178 2.39 -2.95 -6.08
C ILE A 178 1.30 -2.57 -5.11
N VAL A 179 1.28 -3.19 -3.93
CA VAL A 179 0.39 -2.82 -2.83
C VAL A 179 1.16 -1.86 -1.91
N ALA A 180 0.82 -0.58 -2.00
CA ALA A 180 1.41 0.52 -1.24
C ALA A 180 0.37 1.21 -0.33
N THR A 181 -0.66 0.46 0.09
CA THR A 181 -1.68 0.92 1.03
C THR A 181 -1.12 0.94 2.45
N LYS A 182 -1.92 1.38 3.45
CA LYS A 182 -1.55 1.14 4.86
C LYS A 182 -1.61 -0.37 5.13
N ALA A 183 -0.74 -0.90 5.99
CA ALA A 183 -0.66 -2.34 6.27
C ALA A 183 -2.01 -3.02 6.60
N ALA A 184 -2.87 -2.36 7.36
CA ALA A 184 -4.21 -2.86 7.71
C ALA A 184 -5.18 -2.96 6.51
N GLN A 185 -4.90 -2.27 5.40
CA GLN A 185 -5.72 -2.22 4.19
C GLN A 185 -5.14 -3.04 3.03
N ALA A 186 -3.99 -3.70 3.23
CA ALA A 186 -3.32 -4.49 2.20
C ALA A 186 -4.17 -5.68 1.73
N MET A 187 -4.62 -6.50 2.69
CA MET A 187 -5.42 -7.69 2.41
C MET A 187 -6.79 -7.34 1.79
N PRO A 188 -7.57 -6.37 2.32
CA PRO A 188 -8.78 -5.89 1.64
C PRO A 188 -8.52 -5.37 0.22
N ALA A 189 -7.41 -4.67 -0.02
CA ALA A 189 -7.07 -4.17 -1.35
C ALA A 189 -6.81 -5.30 -2.34
N VAL A 190 -6.09 -6.35 -1.94
CA VAL A 190 -5.86 -7.55 -2.75
C VAL A 190 -7.15 -8.32 -2.97
N ASP A 191 -7.99 -8.49 -1.94
CA ASP A 191 -9.30 -9.16 -2.05
C ASP A 191 -10.20 -8.48 -3.10
N ARG A 192 -10.20 -7.14 -3.16
CA ARG A 192 -10.98 -6.36 -4.15
C ARG A 192 -10.56 -6.65 -5.58
N ILE A 193 -9.27 -6.84 -5.85
CA ILE A 193 -8.74 -7.03 -7.21
C ILE A 193 -8.54 -8.50 -7.59
N ARG A 194 -8.86 -9.45 -6.70
CA ARG A 194 -8.53 -10.87 -6.83
C ARG A 194 -8.95 -11.48 -8.16
N ARG A 195 -10.11 -11.11 -8.70
CA ARG A 195 -10.61 -11.63 -9.98
C ARG A 195 -9.80 -11.20 -11.21
N TYR A 196 -8.96 -10.17 -11.07
CA TYR A 196 -8.09 -9.64 -12.13
C TYR A 196 -6.66 -10.16 -12.04
N LEU A 197 -6.39 -11.02 -11.05
CA LEU A 197 -5.12 -11.67 -10.82
C LEU A 197 -5.15 -13.09 -11.37
N SER A 198 -4.02 -13.51 -11.93
CA SER A 198 -3.78 -14.81 -12.52
C SER A 198 -2.41 -15.33 -12.08
N PRO A 199 -2.06 -16.59 -12.39
CA PRO A 199 -0.76 -17.17 -12.00
C PRO A 199 0.45 -16.44 -12.59
N GLY A 200 0.26 -15.76 -13.72
CA GLY A 200 1.30 -14.98 -14.38
C GLY A 200 1.56 -13.61 -13.74
N CYS A 201 0.80 -13.22 -12.71
CA CYS A 201 0.88 -11.91 -12.10
C CYS A 201 1.92 -11.87 -10.98
N SER A 202 2.58 -10.73 -10.82
CA SER A 202 3.45 -10.43 -9.69
C SER A 202 2.81 -9.37 -8.80
N VAL A 203 2.66 -9.68 -7.51
CA VAL A 203 2.09 -8.78 -6.49
C VAL A 203 3.13 -8.49 -5.42
N LEU A 204 3.68 -7.28 -5.42
CA LEU A 204 4.65 -6.83 -4.43
C LEU A 204 3.97 -6.02 -3.32
N LEU A 205 4.14 -6.45 -2.07
CA LEU A 205 3.69 -5.73 -0.89
C LEU A 205 4.78 -4.75 -0.45
N ALA A 206 4.68 -3.49 -0.89
CA ALA A 206 5.67 -2.44 -0.62
C ALA A 206 5.03 -1.31 0.22
N GLN A 207 4.69 -1.65 1.46
CA GLN A 207 4.07 -0.74 2.42
C GLN A 207 4.85 -0.73 3.73
N ASN A 208 4.67 0.33 4.52
CA ASN A 208 5.24 0.37 5.86
C ASN A 208 4.41 -0.52 6.81
N GLY A 209 5.12 -1.36 7.56
CA GLY A 209 4.54 -2.30 8.52
C GLY A 209 4.24 -3.68 7.93
N VAL A 210 4.17 -4.67 8.82
CA VAL A 210 3.86 -6.05 8.47
C VAL A 210 2.34 -6.23 8.34
N CYS A 211 1.89 -6.96 7.32
CA CYS A 211 0.49 -7.36 7.16
C CYS A 211 0.37 -8.89 7.10
N ARG A 212 -0.87 -9.40 7.16
CA ARG A 212 -1.15 -10.85 7.11
C ARG A 212 -0.68 -11.56 5.84
N LEU A 213 -0.41 -10.80 4.78
CA LEU A 213 0.12 -11.33 3.52
C LEU A 213 1.64 -11.53 3.54
N TRP A 214 2.32 -11.29 4.67
CA TRP A 214 3.72 -11.66 4.84
C TRP A 214 3.83 -13.13 5.27
N PRO A 215 4.96 -13.82 4.95
CA PRO A 215 5.20 -15.17 5.44
C PRO A 215 5.07 -15.27 6.96
N PRO A 216 4.43 -16.32 7.50
CA PRO A 216 3.80 -17.46 6.80
C PRO A 216 2.34 -17.23 6.35
N GLY A 217 1.71 -16.09 6.70
CA GLY A 217 0.26 -15.90 6.54
C GLY A 217 -0.25 -15.81 5.09
N VAL A 218 0.64 -15.61 4.13
CA VAL A 218 0.32 -15.62 2.69
C VAL A 218 -0.17 -16.98 2.18
N ASP A 219 0.36 -18.09 2.68
CA ASP A 219 -0.01 -19.43 2.22
C ASP A 219 -1.43 -19.76 2.68
N GLU A 220 -1.72 -19.41 3.94
CA GLU A 220 -3.07 -19.47 4.51
C GLU A 220 -4.04 -18.59 3.72
N TYR A 221 -3.65 -17.35 3.41
CA TYR A 221 -4.45 -16.43 2.61
C TYR A 221 -4.76 -16.99 1.23
N VAL A 222 -3.77 -17.54 0.53
CA VAL A 222 -3.96 -18.14 -0.80
C VAL A 222 -4.89 -19.35 -0.72
N ALA A 223 -4.69 -20.24 0.25
CA ALA A 223 -5.53 -21.43 0.45
C ALA A 223 -6.99 -21.10 0.83
N GLU A 224 -7.22 -19.94 1.44
CA GLU A 224 -8.56 -19.44 1.81
C GLU A 224 -9.24 -18.69 0.66
N ARG A 225 -8.48 -18.03 -0.23
CA ARG A 225 -9.02 -17.10 -1.24
C ARG A 225 -9.02 -17.65 -2.66
N TRP A 226 -8.25 -18.67 -2.97
CA TRP A 226 -8.27 -19.32 -4.29
C TRP A 226 -8.78 -20.76 -4.18
N THR A 227 -9.56 -21.17 -5.18
CA THR A 227 -10.05 -22.56 -5.29
C THR A 227 -8.87 -23.53 -5.45
N ARG A 228 -7.88 -23.13 -6.26
CA ARG A 228 -6.64 -23.85 -6.49
C ARG A 228 -5.46 -22.92 -6.21
N VAL A 229 -4.44 -23.38 -5.48
CA VAL A 229 -3.30 -22.55 -5.06
C VAL A 229 -2.51 -22.07 -6.27
N GLU A 230 -2.43 -22.90 -7.31
CA GLU A 230 -1.79 -22.58 -8.59
C GLU A 230 -2.50 -21.50 -9.41
N ASP A 231 -3.75 -21.16 -9.08
CA ASP A 231 -4.47 -20.06 -9.72
C ASP A 231 -4.07 -18.70 -9.12
N ALA A 232 -3.34 -18.70 -7.99
CA ALA A 232 -2.94 -17.52 -7.27
C ALA A 232 -1.74 -16.82 -7.93
N PRO A 233 -1.65 -15.48 -7.82
CA PRO A 233 -0.51 -14.74 -8.32
C PRO A 233 0.74 -15.02 -7.47
N ARG A 234 1.90 -14.66 -8.02
CA ARG A 234 3.15 -14.66 -7.26
C ARG A 234 3.17 -13.47 -6.29
N PHE A 235 3.17 -13.75 -5.00
CA PHE A 235 3.37 -12.74 -3.97
C PHE A 235 4.85 -12.49 -3.71
N MET A 236 5.18 -11.22 -3.47
CA MET A 236 6.49 -10.74 -3.06
C MET A 236 6.30 -9.78 -1.88
N THR A 237 7.23 -9.77 -0.94
CA THR A 237 7.23 -8.82 0.18
C THR A 237 8.36 -7.83 0.02
N GLY A 238 8.12 -6.58 0.43
CA GLY A 238 9.09 -5.50 0.41
C GLY A 238 9.09 -4.73 1.71
N VAL A 239 10.28 -4.45 2.24
CA VAL A 239 10.54 -3.49 3.30
C VAL A 239 10.91 -2.18 2.64
N VAL A 240 10.18 -1.10 2.92
CA VAL A 240 10.50 0.25 2.45
C VAL A 240 10.97 1.08 3.64
N THR A 241 12.17 1.64 3.57
CA THR A 241 12.74 2.48 4.65
C THR A 241 12.90 3.95 4.28
N HIS A 242 12.48 4.35 3.08
CA HIS A 242 12.43 5.75 2.66
C HIS A 242 11.50 6.59 3.56
N GLY A 243 11.98 7.77 3.97
CA GLY A 243 11.21 8.70 4.80
C GLY A 243 10.42 9.68 3.93
N LEU A 244 9.10 9.59 3.97
CA LEU A 244 8.21 10.43 3.18
C LEU A 244 7.04 10.95 4.02
N PHE A 245 6.67 12.21 3.84
CA PHE A 245 5.44 12.78 4.41
C PHE A 245 4.59 13.48 3.35
N ALA A 246 3.30 13.60 3.64
CA ALA A 246 2.37 14.23 2.71
C ALA A 246 2.40 15.76 2.90
N LYS A 247 2.46 16.51 1.80
CA LYS A 247 2.13 17.95 1.82
C LYS A 247 0.67 18.17 1.47
N ASP A 248 0.17 17.44 0.48
CA ASP A 248 -1.22 17.43 0.02
C ASP A 248 -1.54 16.07 -0.65
N TYR A 249 -2.61 15.97 -1.43
CA TYR A 249 -3.05 14.73 -2.09
C TYR A 249 -2.22 14.30 -3.31
N ALA A 250 -1.50 15.22 -3.97
CA ALA A 250 -0.62 14.93 -5.11
C ALA A 250 0.87 15.04 -4.77
N THR A 251 1.21 15.75 -3.68
CA THR A 251 2.58 16.05 -3.27
C THR A 251 3.04 15.24 -2.06
N SER A 252 4.15 14.51 -2.23
CA SER A 252 4.91 13.92 -1.13
C SER A 252 6.27 14.60 -1.00
N VAL A 253 6.70 14.85 0.23
CA VAL A 253 8.02 15.36 0.54
C VAL A 253 8.93 14.19 0.89
N TYR A 254 10.05 14.07 0.19
CA TYR A 254 11.11 13.10 0.44
C TYR A 254 12.05 13.64 1.51
N ALA A 255 11.87 13.15 2.73
CA ALA A 255 12.51 13.68 3.93
C ALA A 255 13.84 12.99 4.24
N SER A 256 13.94 11.68 3.98
CA SER A 256 15.18 10.95 4.21
C SER A 256 15.36 9.80 3.21
N PRO A 257 16.58 9.63 2.67
CA PRO A 257 16.88 8.48 1.84
C PRO A 257 16.85 7.18 2.65
N GLY A 258 16.42 6.11 1.98
CA GLY A 258 16.37 4.77 2.51
C GLY A 258 16.61 3.75 1.40
N GLU A 259 16.12 2.54 1.61
CA GLU A 259 16.23 1.43 0.66
C GLU A 259 14.91 0.67 0.54
N ILE A 260 14.81 -0.13 -0.51
CA ILE A 260 13.73 -1.10 -0.67
C ILE A 260 14.33 -2.49 -0.76
N ILE A 261 14.13 -3.29 0.28
CA ILE A 261 14.55 -4.70 0.28
C ILE A 261 13.32 -5.54 -0.05
N PHE A 262 13.36 -6.35 -1.10
CA PHE A 262 12.23 -7.18 -1.47
C PHE A 262 12.64 -8.61 -1.84
N GLY A 263 11.69 -9.54 -1.84
CA GLY A 263 11.95 -10.96 -2.12
C GLY A 263 10.70 -11.79 -2.38
N SER A 264 10.91 -13.00 -2.90
CA SER A 264 9.85 -14.00 -3.10
C SER A 264 9.31 -14.49 -1.77
N VAL A 265 8.04 -14.88 -1.80
CA VAL A 265 7.35 -15.48 -0.67
C VAL A 265 7.27 -17.01 -0.76
N SER A 266 7.43 -17.60 -1.96
CA SER A 266 7.44 -19.05 -2.25
C SER A 266 8.88 -19.50 -2.62
N ASP A 267 9.44 -20.66 -2.26
CA ASP A 267 9.00 -21.83 -1.47
C ASP A 267 10.15 -22.31 -0.55
N ALA A 268 9.83 -22.59 0.72
CA ALA A 268 10.71 -23.35 1.63
C ALA A 268 10.45 -24.87 1.56
N ALA A 269 9.59 -25.35 0.66
CA ALA A 269 9.24 -26.75 0.54
C ALA A 269 9.32 -27.20 -0.93
N SER A 270 10.13 -28.24 -1.18
CA SER A 270 10.31 -28.97 -2.44
C SER A 270 11.27 -28.36 -3.49
N THR A 271 12.57 -28.44 -3.22
CA THR A 271 13.51 -28.82 -4.29
C THR A 271 14.60 -29.69 -3.68
N SER A 272 14.61 -30.96 -4.06
CA SER A 272 15.72 -31.88 -3.80
C SER A 272 17.02 -31.28 -4.35
N GLU A 273 18.10 -31.39 -3.57
CA GLU A 273 19.42 -30.76 -3.75
C GLU A 273 20.21 -31.16 -5.02
N ALA A 274 19.57 -31.63 -6.09
CA ALA A 274 20.27 -32.20 -7.25
C ALA A 274 20.28 -31.33 -8.53
N GLU A 275 19.55 -30.20 -8.61
CA GLU A 275 19.45 -29.41 -9.87
C GLU A 275 19.66 -27.88 -9.70
N ALA A 276 20.39 -27.45 -8.67
CA ALA A 276 20.62 -26.03 -8.36
C ALA A 276 21.71 -25.34 -9.21
N SER A 277 22.05 -25.87 -10.38
CA SER A 277 22.97 -25.24 -11.32
C SER A 277 22.22 -24.81 -12.58
N GLN A 278 22.02 -23.49 -12.75
CA GLN A 278 21.54 -22.81 -13.96
C GLN A 278 20.03 -22.59 -14.21
N LYS A 279 19.14 -22.65 -13.20
CA LYS A 279 17.79 -22.04 -13.32
C LYS A 279 17.71 -20.76 -12.48
N SER A 280 17.79 -19.60 -13.14
CA SER A 280 17.54 -18.29 -12.52
C SER A 280 16.14 -18.27 -11.90
N ASP A 281 16.02 -17.83 -10.65
CA ASP A 281 14.75 -17.71 -9.93
C ASP A 281 13.75 -16.86 -10.75
N PRO A 282 12.52 -17.36 -11.03
CA PRO A 282 11.50 -16.62 -11.77
C PRO A 282 11.18 -15.23 -11.18
N VAL A 283 11.44 -15.00 -9.88
CA VAL A 283 11.27 -13.69 -9.24
C VAL A 283 12.32 -12.70 -9.73
N THR A 284 13.57 -13.14 -9.84
CA THR A 284 14.70 -12.32 -10.32
C THR A 284 14.47 -11.86 -11.76
N ASN A 285 13.79 -12.68 -12.56
CA ASN A 285 13.48 -12.37 -13.96
C ASN A 285 12.14 -11.64 -14.16
N SER A 286 11.36 -11.43 -13.10
CA SER A 286 10.08 -10.73 -13.22
C SER A 286 10.28 -9.30 -13.72
N PHE A 287 9.33 -8.79 -14.50
CA PHE A 287 9.36 -7.40 -14.99
C PHE A 287 9.42 -6.41 -13.82
N LEU A 288 8.64 -6.66 -12.77
CA LEU A 288 8.60 -5.82 -11.59
C LEU A 288 9.96 -5.76 -10.87
N ALA A 289 10.63 -6.90 -10.64
CA ALA A 289 11.96 -6.92 -10.03
C ALA A 289 12.99 -6.16 -10.87
N ARG A 290 12.98 -6.34 -12.19
CA ARG A 290 13.87 -5.59 -13.10
C ARG A 290 13.63 -4.08 -13.04
N CYS A 291 12.37 -3.64 -12.96
CA CYS A 291 12.04 -2.22 -12.83
C CYS A 291 12.56 -1.64 -11.51
N PHE A 292 12.39 -2.36 -10.39
CA PHE A 292 12.90 -1.92 -9.10
C PHE A 292 14.42 -1.81 -9.07
N LEU A 293 15.11 -2.84 -9.58
CA LEU A 293 16.58 -2.88 -9.59
C LEU A 293 17.19 -1.86 -10.57
N SER A 294 16.47 -1.47 -11.62
CA SER A 294 16.93 -0.48 -12.61
C SER A 294 16.62 0.97 -12.22
N ALA A 295 15.82 1.20 -11.17
CA ALA A 295 15.45 2.53 -10.70
C ALA A 295 16.39 2.98 -9.56
N PRO A 296 17.40 3.84 -9.84
CA PRO A 296 18.46 4.15 -8.87
C PRO A 296 17.92 4.83 -7.60
N ASP A 297 16.95 5.74 -7.75
CA ASP A 297 16.37 6.49 -6.64
C ASP A 297 15.61 5.59 -5.64
N LEU A 298 15.26 4.36 -6.01
CA LEU A 298 14.64 3.40 -5.09
C LEU A 298 15.64 2.74 -4.14
N HIS A 299 16.93 2.72 -4.48
CA HIS A 299 17.95 1.94 -3.76
C HIS A 299 17.47 0.51 -3.47
N ALA A 300 16.93 -0.16 -4.50
CA ALA A 300 16.27 -1.44 -4.33
C ALA A 300 17.28 -2.60 -4.31
N ARG A 301 17.06 -3.59 -3.45
CA ARG A 301 17.83 -4.83 -3.36
C ARG A 301 16.91 -6.03 -3.29
N LEU A 302 17.17 -7.03 -4.13
CA LEU A 302 16.49 -8.31 -4.09
C LEU A 302 17.18 -9.24 -3.08
N THR A 303 16.41 -9.88 -2.21
CA THR A 303 16.89 -10.91 -1.28
C THR A 303 16.56 -12.28 -1.85
N PRO A 304 17.54 -13.19 -1.98
CA PRO A 304 17.26 -14.55 -2.42
C PRO A 304 16.39 -15.29 -1.40
N PRO A 305 15.61 -16.30 -1.83
CA PRO A 305 14.89 -17.17 -0.92
C PRO A 305 15.86 -17.76 0.11
N LYS A 306 15.58 -17.59 1.40
CA LYS A 306 16.37 -18.27 2.43
C LYS A 306 15.98 -19.75 2.41
N HIS A 307 16.86 -20.60 1.88
CA HIS A 307 16.79 -22.04 2.19
C HIS A 307 16.90 -22.16 3.72
N SER A 308 15.93 -22.81 4.36
CA SER A 308 15.97 -23.12 5.78
C SER A 308 17.12 -24.11 6.03
N GLY A 309 18.32 -23.58 6.20
CA GLY A 309 19.45 -24.33 6.73
C GLY A 309 19.06 -24.85 8.11
N SER A 310 19.19 -26.16 8.30
CA SER A 310 18.98 -26.80 9.59
C SER A 310 19.78 -26.04 10.65
N CYS A 311 19.09 -25.70 11.74
CA CYS A 311 19.77 -25.29 12.96
C CYS A 311 20.60 -26.49 13.41
N SER A 312 21.86 -26.55 12.98
CA SER A 312 22.83 -27.48 13.55
C SER A 312 23.01 -27.07 14.99
N SER A 313 22.31 -27.78 15.88
CA SER A 313 22.63 -27.87 17.29
C SER A 313 24.12 -28.16 17.42
N LYS A 314 24.92 -27.13 17.73
CA LYS A 314 26.27 -27.33 18.19
C LYS A 314 26.19 -27.46 19.71
N ASN A 315 26.47 -28.69 20.14
CA ASN A 315 26.86 -29.21 21.46
C ASN A 315 26.95 -28.21 22.61
#